data_AF-B0BGD7-F1
#
_entry.id   AF-B0BGD7-F1
#
_cell.length_a   1.000
_cell.length_b   1.000
_cell.length_c   1.000
_cell.angle_alpha   90.00
_cell.angle_beta   90.00
_cell.angle_gamma   90.00
#
_symmetry.space_group_name_H-M   'P 1'
#
loop_
_entity.id
_entity.type
_entity.pdbx_description
1 polymer ?
#
loop_
_entity_poly.entity_id
_entity_poly.type
_entity_poly.pdbx_seq_one_letter_code
_entity_poly.pdbx_strand_id
1 'polypeptide(L)'
;MSYIIERTATKLVLGIVGIPITLLAILGAIDSVGLLLGGIEKANPWAISFGLGTFTSYFGITGAWMRISNKYESLSKGKVRFIRRLLGIGVVGAVLLTVGALGIFGLSLGVGSVVFMVFGAVGVFFIKQTPSQP
;
A
#
# COMPACT_ATOMS: atom_id res chain seq x y z
N MET A 1 -12.07 -27.40 -15.84
CA MET A 1 -11.37 -27.85 -14.61
C MET A 1 -10.11 -27.01 -14.32
N SER A 2 -9.32 -26.59 -15.33
CA SER A 2 -8.13 -25.74 -15.11
C SER A 2 -8.43 -24.39 -14.46
N TYR A 3 -9.52 -23.72 -14.84
CA TYR A 3 -9.89 -22.39 -14.31
C TYR A 3 -10.12 -22.36 -12.78
N ILE A 4 -10.63 -23.43 -12.19
CA ILE A 4 -10.87 -23.52 -10.74
C ILE A 4 -9.54 -23.71 -10.00
N ILE A 5 -8.62 -24.49 -10.58
CA ILE A 5 -7.30 -24.75 -10.02
C ILE A 5 -6.44 -23.47 -10.09
N GLU A 6 -6.41 -22.79 -11.23
CA GLU A 6 -5.69 -21.52 -11.42
C GLU A 6 -6.16 -20.43 -10.45
N ARG A 7 -7.48 -20.31 -10.26
CA ARG A 7 -8.05 -19.34 -9.33
C ARG A 7 -7.70 -19.64 -7.87
N THR A 8 -7.68 -20.93 -7.50
CA THR A 8 -7.35 -21.37 -6.15
C THR A 8 -5.87 -21.18 -5.86
N ALA A 9 -5.00 -21.54 -6.81
CA ALA A 9 -3.56 -21.30 -6.72
C ALA A 9 -3.24 -19.81 -6.60
N THR A 10 -3.89 -18.96 -7.40
CA THR A 10 -3.70 -17.50 -7.34
C THR A 10 -4.05 -16.93 -5.96
N LYS A 11 -5.19 -17.37 -5.38
CA LYS A 11 -5.58 -16.95 -4.03
C LYS A 11 -4.62 -17.45 -2.95
N LEU A 12 -4.12 -18.67 -3.09
CA LEU A 12 -3.15 -19.26 -2.16
C LEU A 12 -1.83 -18.47 -2.18
N VAL A 13 -1.30 -18.18 -3.37
CA VAL A 13 -0.08 -17.37 -3.54
C VAL A 13 -0.27 -15.96 -2.96
N LEU A 14 -1.41 -15.32 -3.24
CA LEU A 14 -1.74 -14.02 -2.66
C LEU A 14 -1.85 -14.07 -1.13
N GLY A 15 -2.36 -15.17 -0.56
CA GLY A 15 -2.40 -15.38 0.89
C GLY A 15 -1.01 -15.57 1.50
N ILE A 16 -0.20 -16.45 0.91
CA ILE A 16 1.15 -16.79 1.39
C ILE A 16 2.07 -15.56 1.37
N VAL A 17 1.96 -14.70 0.36
CA VAL A 17 2.77 -13.48 0.25
C VAL A 17 2.13 -12.31 0.99
N GLY A 18 0.81 -12.17 0.92
CA GLY A 18 0.08 -11.03 1.48
C GLY A 18 0.00 -11.02 3.01
N ILE A 19 -0.12 -12.19 3.65
CA ILE A 19 -0.20 -12.29 5.12
C ILE A 19 1.12 -11.83 5.78
N PRO A 20 2.31 -12.33 5.39
CA PRO A 20 3.58 -11.84 5.92
C PRO A 20 3.77 -10.34 5.72
N ILE A 21 3.44 -9.80 4.54
CA ILE A 21 3.54 -8.36 4.26
C ILE A 21 2.63 -7.56 5.21
N THR A 22 1.41 -8.05 5.44
CA THR A 22 0.46 -7.40 6.36
C THR A 22 0.97 -7.44 7.80
N LEU A 23 1.56 -8.56 8.24
CA LEU A 23 2.15 -8.68 9.57
C LEU A 23 3.37 -7.76 9.75
N LEU A 24 4.26 -7.71 8.76
CA LEU A 24 5.39 -6.79 8.76
C LEU A 24 4.93 -5.33 8.81
N ALA A 25 3.88 -4.99 8.06
CA ALA A 25 3.29 -3.66 8.13
C ALA A 25 2.75 -3.35 9.53
N ILE A 26 2.08 -4.29 10.20
CA ILE A 26 1.57 -4.10 11.57
C ILE A 26 2.72 -3.92 12.58
N LEU A 27 3.78 -4.73 12.48
CA LEU A 27 4.94 -4.59 13.37
C LEU A 27 5.64 -3.25 13.15
N GLY A 28 5.80 -2.83 11.90
CA GLY A 28 6.34 -1.51 11.55
C GLY A 28 5.46 -0.34 11.97
N ALA A 29 4.21 -0.56 12.38
CA ALA A 29 3.32 0.50 12.89
C ALA A 29 3.93 1.21 14.10
N ILE A 30 4.48 0.42 15.02
CA ILE A 30 4.94 0.87 16.33
C ILE A 30 6.11 1.85 16.13
N ASP A 31 7.11 1.45 15.35
CA ASP A 31 8.26 2.28 15.02
C ASP A 31 7.83 3.54 14.26
N SER A 32 6.82 3.43 13.40
CA SER A 32 6.31 4.55 12.60
C SER A 32 5.59 5.60 13.44
N VAL A 33 4.90 5.19 14.51
CA VAL A 33 4.30 6.14 15.48
C VAL A 33 5.40 6.88 16.23
N GLY A 34 6.44 6.16 16.68
CA GLY A 34 7.59 6.79 17.34
C GLY A 34 8.30 7.80 16.43
N LEU A 35 8.53 7.43 15.16
CA LEU A 35 9.11 8.32 14.15
C LEU A 35 8.23 9.53 13.85
N LEU A 36 6.91 9.36 13.80
CA LEU A 36 5.98 10.48 13.59
C LEU A 36 6.06 11.48 14.74
N LEU A 37 5.92 11.00 15.98
CA LEU A 37 5.94 11.85 17.17
C LEU A 37 7.30 12.54 17.35
N GLY A 38 8.40 11.80 17.24
CA GLY A 38 9.75 12.36 17.30
C GLY A 38 10.05 13.30 16.12
N GLY A 39 9.46 13.05 14.95
CA GLY A 39 9.52 13.93 13.80
C GLY A 39 8.81 15.26 14.03
N ILE A 40 7.63 15.24 14.66
CA ILE A 40 6.89 16.45 15.05
C ILE A 40 7.69 17.24 16.08
N GLU A 41 8.17 16.59 17.14
CA GLU A 41 8.94 17.23 18.22
C GLU A 41 10.22 17.90 17.69
N LYS A 42 10.93 17.24 16.78
CA LYS A 42 12.18 17.73 16.20
C LYS A 42 12.00 18.53 14.91
N ALA A 43 10.76 18.80 14.49
CA ALA A 43 10.42 19.43 13.21
C ALA A 43 11.13 18.78 12.00
N ASN A 44 11.31 17.45 12.02
CA ASN A 44 11.94 16.70 10.93
C ASN A 44 10.87 16.23 9.92
N PRO A 45 10.77 16.87 8.73
CA PRO A 45 9.72 16.56 7.76
C PRO A 45 9.82 15.15 7.19
N TRP A 46 11.01 14.54 7.17
CA TRP A 46 11.21 13.19 6.64
C TRP A 46 10.63 12.13 7.57
N ALA A 47 10.87 12.27 8.88
CA ALA A 47 10.30 11.40 9.89
C ALA A 47 8.77 11.51 9.96
N ILE A 48 8.25 12.74 9.82
CA ILE A 48 6.80 12.99 9.72
C ILE A 48 6.22 12.30 8.47
N SER A 49 6.87 12.48 7.31
CA SER A 49 6.43 11.88 6.04
C SER A 49 6.45 10.36 6.11
N PHE A 50 7.48 9.77 6.71
CA PHE A 50 7.58 8.32 6.91
C PHE A 50 6.40 7.82 7.78
N GLY A 51 6.18 8.45 8.93
CA GLY A 51 5.09 8.09 9.84
C GLY A 51 3.71 8.17 9.19
N LEU A 52 3.41 9.29 8.51
CA LEU A 52 2.16 9.46 7.76
C LEU A 52 2.01 8.46 6.62
N GLY A 53 3.12 8.14 5.94
CA GLY A 53 3.19 7.12 4.91
C GLY A 53 2.77 5.74 5.43
N THR A 54 3.26 5.34 6.61
CA THR A 54 2.86 4.08 7.24
C THR A 54 1.37 4.05 7.53
N PHE A 55 0.83 5.11 8.14
CA PHE A 55 -0.62 5.19 8.42
C PHE A 55 -1.48 5.07 7.16
N THR A 56 -1.08 5.79 6.11
CA THR A 56 -1.82 5.77 4.84
C THR A 56 -1.68 4.43 4.10
N SER A 57 -0.57 3.72 4.27
CA SER A 57 -0.35 2.39 3.69
C SER A 57 -1.33 1.32 4.21
N TYR A 58 -1.82 1.42 5.46
CA TYR A 58 -2.83 0.49 5.98
C TYR A 58 -4.16 0.57 5.22
N PHE A 59 -4.57 1.76 4.81
CA PHE A 59 -5.75 1.92 3.96
C PHE A 59 -5.53 1.23 2.61
N GLY A 60 -4.32 1.32 2.06
CA GLY A 60 -3.90 0.59 0.87
C GLY A 60 -4.01 -0.92 0.99
N ILE A 61 -3.42 -1.47 2.07
CA ILE A 61 -3.46 -2.91 2.39
C ILE A 61 -4.92 -3.37 2.54
N THR A 62 -5.73 -2.60 3.26
CA THR A 62 -7.16 -2.88 3.44
C THR A 62 -7.89 -2.90 2.09
N GLY A 63 -7.64 -1.90 1.23
CA GLY A 63 -8.19 -1.84 -0.12
C GLY A 63 -7.78 -3.02 -0.99
N ALA A 64 -6.52 -3.47 -0.89
CA ALA A 64 -6.01 -4.64 -1.61
C ALA A 64 -6.68 -5.93 -1.15
N TRP A 65 -6.84 -6.13 0.15
CA TRP A 65 -7.57 -7.28 0.70
C TRP A 65 -9.05 -7.27 0.29
N MET A 66 -9.72 -6.12 0.33
CA MET A 66 -11.09 -5.98 -0.15
C MET A 66 -11.21 -6.31 -1.65
N ARG A 67 -10.22 -5.90 -2.47
CA ARG A 67 -10.15 -6.25 -3.89
C ARG A 67 -10.01 -7.76 -4.12
N ILE A 68 -9.16 -8.43 -3.36
CA ILE A 68 -8.87 -9.86 -3.54
C ILE A 68 -10.01 -10.75 -3.00
N SER A 69 -10.65 -10.34 -1.91
CA SER A 69 -11.69 -11.12 -1.21
C SER A 69 -13.06 -11.07 -1.88
N ASN A 70 -13.40 -9.99 -2.60
CA ASN A 70 -14.74 -9.80 -3.15
C ASN A 70 -14.84 -10.14 -4.64
N LYS A 71 -15.99 -10.67 -5.06
CA LYS A 71 -16.35 -10.76 -6.49
C LYS A 71 -17.00 -9.45 -6.92
N TYR A 72 -16.38 -8.76 -7.89
CA TYR A 72 -16.80 -7.43 -8.32
C TYR A 72 -18.23 -7.36 -8.88
N GLU A 73 -18.69 -8.41 -9.55
CA GLU A 73 -20.05 -8.53 -10.11
C GLU A 73 -21.16 -8.37 -9.05
N SER A 74 -20.84 -8.65 -7.77
CA SER A 74 -21.79 -8.53 -6.65
C SER A 74 -21.67 -7.22 -5.85
N LEU A 75 -20.73 -6.34 -6.23
CA LEU A 75 -20.47 -5.12 -5.47
C LEU A 75 -21.29 -3.94 -6.00
N SER A 76 -21.80 -3.10 -5.10
CA SER A 76 -22.38 -1.82 -5.51
C SER A 76 -21.31 -0.88 -6.07
N LYS A 77 -21.70 0.02 -6.99
CA LYS A 77 -20.82 1.09 -7.52
C LYS A 77 -20.11 1.88 -6.40
N GLY A 78 -20.79 2.08 -5.27
CA GLY A 78 -20.25 2.74 -4.08
C GLY A 78 -19.09 1.95 -3.44
N LYS A 79 -19.23 0.63 -3.28
CA LYS A 79 -18.17 -0.22 -2.73
C LYS A 79 -16.94 -0.28 -3.65
N VAL A 80 -17.15 -0.38 -4.97
CA VAL A 80 -16.04 -0.35 -5.94
C VAL A 80 -15.28 0.97 -5.85
N ARG A 81 -15.99 2.11 -5.78
CA ARG A 81 -15.38 3.43 -5.60
C ARG A 81 -14.61 3.54 -4.28
N PHE A 82 -15.14 2.97 -3.21
CA PHE A 82 -14.47 2.93 -1.91
C PHE A 82 -13.16 2.14 -1.97
N ILE A 83 -13.16 0.94 -2.56
CA ILE A 83 -11.95 0.13 -2.76
C ILE A 83 -10.90 0.91 -3.57
N ARG A 84 -11.30 1.59 -4.65
CA ARG A 84 -10.38 2.41 -5.45
C ARG A 84 -9.77 3.57 -4.65
N ARG A 85 -10.55 4.22 -3.79
CA ARG A 85 -10.05 5.29 -2.90
C ARG A 85 -9.04 4.74 -1.89
N LEU A 86 -9.33 3.61 -1.26
CA LEU A 86 -8.41 2.96 -0.33
C LEU A 86 -7.08 2.60 -1.00
N LEU A 87 -7.13 2.01 -2.20
CA LEU A 87 -5.94 1.74 -3.00
C LEU A 87 -5.18 3.02 -3.35
N GLY A 88 -5.88 4.10 -3.73
CA GLY A 88 -5.28 5.41 -4.00
C GLY A 88 -4.55 6.00 -2.80
N ILE A 89 -5.16 5.96 -1.61
CA ILE A 89 -4.51 6.38 -0.36
C ILE A 89 -3.28 5.51 -0.07
N GLY A 90 -3.38 4.20 -0.34
CA GLY A 90 -2.25 3.28 -0.26
C GLY A 90 -1.06 3.67 -1.12
N VAL A 91 -1.31 4.10 -2.36
CA VAL A 91 -0.24 4.58 -3.26
C VAL A 91 0.41 5.84 -2.72
N VAL A 92 -0.39 6.79 -2.23
CA VAL A 92 0.14 8.00 -1.57
C VAL A 92 0.99 7.61 -0.36
N GLY A 93 0.56 6.63 0.43
CA GLY A 93 1.32 6.14 1.57
C GLY A 93 2.64 5.48 1.20
N ALA A 94 2.65 4.63 0.17
CA ALA A 94 3.88 4.02 -0.35
C ALA A 94 4.87 5.07 -0.85
N VAL A 95 4.36 6.12 -1.50
CA VAL A 95 5.13 7.30 -1.93
C VAL A 95 5.74 8.01 -0.73
N LEU A 96 4.94 8.35 0.28
CA LEU A 96 5.41 9.04 1.49
C LEU A 96 6.42 8.21 2.28
N LEU A 97 6.20 6.89 2.40
CA LEU A 97 7.15 5.95 3.00
C LEU A 97 8.48 5.97 2.27
N THR A 98 8.46 5.94 0.94
CA THR A 98 9.67 5.98 0.11
C THR A 98 10.41 7.29 0.35
N VAL A 99 9.73 8.43 0.25
CA VAL A 99 10.32 9.76 0.47
C VAL A 99 10.89 9.89 1.89
N GLY A 100 10.14 9.46 2.90
CA GLY A 100 10.56 9.48 4.30
C GLY A 100 11.77 8.58 4.55
N ALA A 101 11.77 7.35 4.02
CA ALA A 101 12.89 6.42 4.17
C ALA A 101 14.16 6.96 3.53
N LEU A 102 14.06 7.49 2.31
CA LEU A 102 15.22 8.08 1.62
C LEU A 102 15.79 9.27 2.39
N GLY A 103 14.91 10.13 2.93
CA GLY A 103 15.32 11.27 3.76
C GLY A 103 15.99 10.86 5.07
N ILE A 104 15.55 9.77 5.70
CA ILE A 104 16.14 9.25 6.95
C ILE A 104 17.47 8.53 6.69
N PHE A 105 17.54 7.67 5.66
CA PHE A 105 18.70 6.82 5.40
C PHE A 105 19.75 7.45 4.47
N GLY A 106 19.50 8.65 3.93
CA GLY A 106 20.47 9.38 3.12
C GLY A 106 20.82 8.71 1.79
N LEU A 107 19.90 7.90 1.24
CA LEU A 107 20.10 7.25 -0.06
C LEU A 107 20.17 8.28 -1.19
N SER A 108 21.03 8.02 -2.18
CA SER A 108 21.22 8.93 -3.32
C SER A 108 19.89 9.24 -4.02
N LEU A 109 19.70 10.50 -4.44
CA LEU A 109 18.51 10.97 -5.16
C LEU A 109 18.17 10.11 -6.39
N GLY A 110 19.18 9.55 -7.05
CA GLY A 110 19.01 8.65 -8.20
C GLY A 110 18.33 7.33 -7.81
N VAL A 111 18.84 6.63 -6.78
CA VAL A 111 18.24 5.37 -6.33
C VAL A 111 16.83 5.61 -5.78
N GLY A 112 16.65 6.70 -5.03
CA GLY A 112 15.37 7.04 -4.45
C GLY A 112 14.27 7.34 -5.46
N SER A 113 14.60 8.09 -6.52
CA SER A 113 13.65 8.41 -7.59
C SER A 113 13.23 7.19 -8.41
N VAL A 114 14.14 6.23 -8.65
CA VAL A 114 13.81 4.97 -9.32
C VAL A 114 12.87 4.12 -8.47
N VAL A 115 13.16 3.96 -7.18
CA VAL A 115 12.29 3.22 -6.25
C VAL A 115 10.90 3.86 -6.21
N PHE A 116 10.83 5.19 -6.13
CA PHE A 116 9.58 5.94 -6.16
C PHE A 116 8.78 5.71 -7.44
N MET A 117 9.42 5.80 -8.62
CA MET A 117 8.75 5.57 -9.90
C MET A 117 8.19 4.15 -9.99
N VAL A 118 8.95 3.15 -9.54
CA VAL A 118 8.51 1.75 -9.57
C VAL A 118 7.29 1.54 -8.68
N PHE A 119 7.33 1.98 -7.41
CA PHE A 119 6.20 1.82 -6.49
C PHE A 119 4.96 2.60 -6.95
N GLY A 120 5.15 3.83 -7.45
CA GLY A 120 4.06 4.64 -8.02
C GLY A 120 3.43 3.97 -9.25
N ALA A 121 4.24 3.49 -10.19
CA ALA A 121 3.76 2.83 -11.40
C ALA A 121 3.00 1.53 -11.09
N VAL A 122 3.53 0.70 -10.19
CA VAL A 122 2.87 -0.53 -9.73
C VAL A 122 1.55 -0.22 -9.04
N GLY A 123 1.53 0.79 -8.15
CA GLY A 123 0.31 1.24 -7.48
C GLY A 123 -0.78 1.70 -8.46
N VAL A 124 -0.42 2.54 -9.43
CA VAL A 124 -1.34 3.03 -10.47
C VAL A 124 -1.84 1.88 -11.34
N PHE A 125 -0.98 0.93 -11.69
CA PHE A 125 -1.37 -0.27 -12.43
C PHE A 125 -2.46 -1.06 -11.68
N PHE A 126 -2.28 -1.31 -10.37
CA PHE A 126 -3.29 -2.01 -9.57
C PHE A 126 -4.62 -1.26 -9.47
N ILE A 127 -4.60 0.07 -9.38
CA ILE A 127 -5.81 0.89 -9.40
C ILE A 127 -6.52 0.80 -10.76
N LYS A 128 -5.78 0.82 -11.87
CA LYS A 128 -6.34 0.67 -13.22
C LYS A 128 -6.93 -0.72 -13.45
N GLN A 129 -6.30 -1.76 -12.90
CA GLN A 129 -6.79 -3.14 -12.92
C GLN A 129 -7.93 -3.40 -11.92
N THR A 130 -8.39 -2.37 -11.20
CA THR A 130 -9.61 -2.44 -10.40
C THR A 130 -10.77 -1.92 -11.26
N PRO A 131 -11.87 -2.68 -11.42
CA PRO A 131 -13.00 -2.26 -12.25
C PRO A 131 -13.49 -0.86 -11.87
N SER A 132 -13.91 -0.07 -12.87
CA SER A 132 -14.52 1.26 -12.64
C SER A 132 -16.03 1.17 -12.39
N GLN A 133 -16.64 0.07 -12.82
CA GLN A 133 -18.03 -0.31 -12.61
C GLN A 133 -18.09 -1.81 -12.29
N PRO A 134 -19.07 -2.28 -11.50
CA PRO A 134 -19.23 -3.69 -11.18
C PRO A 134 -19.53 -4.56 -12.41
#